data_AF-Q5BVI4-F1
#
_entry.id   AF-Q5BVI4-F1
#
_cell.length_a   1.000
_cell.length_b   1.000
_cell.length_c   1.000
_cell.angle_alpha   90.00
_cell.angle_beta   90.00
_cell.angle_gamma   90.00
#
_symmetry.space_group_name_H-M   'P 1'
#
loop_
_entity.id
_entity.type
_entity.pdbx_description
1 polymer ?
#
loop_
_entity_poly.entity_id
_entity_poly.type
_entity_poly.pdbx_seq_one_letter_code
_entity_poly.pdbx_strand_id
1 'polypeptide(L)'
;SSRAAKKQELIENLKRLFPGVHGRLLEMCQPSHRRYQVAITKVLGKYMDAIVCDSEKTAKECIQYMKDQRIEPETFLPLDFLDVKPIDEKLREISDPPNVHLVIDVIQCDPIIVKKALTFACGNALYVKLLNMLVMLPIIWEIEKKTVSLEGTLFQRSGVISGGASDLKARARRWDEKQISTLMSNRDALQNELKEQLKRKRKEAELRTIQSQIKGLDTRLKYTLKDKDSTEEKLLSTNEEEMNQIARELEEVEESLGRCQTKMQELQISVNAEKAKMDTVEDTVFHDFCAQIGVENIRQYEDRELRVARERDRKRLEFTNQLQRINNQLEYERSRDTEANVKRWEETVAVERTEMDKCRNKKKRYKEEMEQEENKKTEIESRVGELKYRAEMLDGELGEIRRRLVNKQRDIQKLQKDLNQAEAKLESRRAERHSLLQAAKMEDLELPLKPGCDPIPELSSQLTESENIDPSTEEMAHIYELEARLPIDFKHLDKPLRQMNDEKEVNRKAEEMQNQVDSMLNSLARIQAPNLRAGDKLGSVEERLRSTEAEFEDTRRRAKRAKARFERVRRLRYNAFMNCFNSIADNIDPIYKSLSRNPG
;
A
#
# COMPACT_ATOMS: atom_id res chain seq x y z
N SER A 1 -5.50 -12.41 12.08
CA SER A 1 -5.18 -13.13 13.33
C SER A 1 -3.77 -12.75 13.79
N SER A 2 -3.58 -12.40 15.07
CA SER A 2 -2.28 -11.96 15.65
C SER A 2 -1.14 -12.96 15.37
N ARG A 3 -1.44 -14.26 15.33
CA ARG A 3 -0.44 -15.31 15.01
C ARG A 3 0.06 -15.25 13.56
N ALA A 4 -0.81 -14.94 12.60
CA ALA A 4 -0.43 -14.82 11.18
C ALA A 4 0.46 -13.59 10.94
N ALA A 5 0.19 -12.47 11.62
CA ALA A 5 1.01 -11.27 11.57
C ALA A 5 2.41 -11.52 12.16
N LYS A 6 2.51 -12.19 13.32
CA LYS A 6 3.80 -12.59 13.90
C LYS A 6 4.62 -13.50 12.98
N LYS A 7 3.96 -14.43 12.27
CA LYS A 7 4.63 -15.28 11.28
C LYS A 7 5.12 -14.48 10.07
N GLN A 8 4.35 -13.48 9.61
CA GLN A 8 4.78 -12.60 8.53
C GLN A 8 6.02 -11.78 8.94
N GLU A 9 5.99 -11.19 10.13
CA GLU A 9 7.10 -10.41 10.70
C GLU A 9 8.36 -11.28 10.86
N LEU A 10 8.21 -12.54 11.31
CA LEU A 10 9.30 -13.50 11.35
C LEU A 10 9.94 -13.70 9.97
N ILE A 11 9.12 -13.91 8.94
CA ILE A 11 9.63 -14.16 7.59
C ILE A 11 10.37 -12.94 7.06
N GLU A 12 9.84 -11.73 7.28
CA GLU A 12 10.52 -10.49 6.90
C GLU A 12 11.84 -10.30 7.64
N ASN A 13 11.89 -10.63 8.93
CA ASN A 13 13.12 -10.63 9.72
C ASN A 13 14.14 -11.65 9.20
N LEU A 14 13.70 -12.87 8.87
CA LEU A 14 14.56 -13.90 8.29
C LEU A 14 15.10 -13.47 6.92
N LYS A 15 14.27 -12.89 6.03
CA LYS A 15 14.71 -12.34 4.74
C LYS A 15 15.74 -11.23 4.91
N ARG A 16 15.61 -10.40 5.95
CA ARG A 16 16.55 -9.30 6.25
C ARG A 16 17.89 -9.80 6.82
N LEU A 17 17.86 -10.79 7.69
CA LEU A 17 19.04 -11.34 8.36
C LEU A 17 19.81 -12.30 7.44
N PHE A 18 19.10 -13.07 6.62
CA PHE A 18 19.66 -14.11 5.77
C PHE A 18 19.19 -13.90 4.32
N PRO A 19 20.01 -13.27 3.45
CA PRO A 19 19.63 -12.96 2.07
C PRO A 19 19.25 -14.18 1.22
N GLY A 20 19.68 -15.38 1.60
CA GLY A 20 19.34 -16.63 0.90
C GLY A 20 17.95 -17.18 1.21
N VAL A 21 17.08 -16.43 1.89
CA VAL A 21 15.69 -16.81 2.18
C VAL A 21 14.73 -16.12 1.20
N HIS A 22 14.00 -16.90 0.40
CA HIS A 22 13.07 -16.37 -0.60
C HIS A 22 11.68 -16.06 -0.04
N GLY A 23 11.23 -16.84 0.93
CA GLY A 23 9.92 -16.68 1.60
C GLY A 23 9.09 -17.96 1.60
N ARG A 24 7.78 -17.85 1.83
CA ARG A 24 6.87 -19.00 1.84
C ARG A 24 6.44 -19.42 0.45
N LEU A 25 6.22 -20.71 0.24
CA LEU A 25 5.72 -21.23 -1.04
C LEU A 25 4.41 -20.53 -1.50
N LEU A 26 3.49 -20.24 -0.57
CA LEU A 26 2.28 -19.44 -0.81
C LEU A 26 2.55 -18.07 -1.45
N GLU A 27 3.65 -17.40 -1.08
CA GLU A 27 4.01 -16.08 -1.60
C GLU A 27 4.56 -16.15 -3.03
N MET A 28 5.16 -17.28 -3.42
CA MET A 28 5.89 -17.43 -4.69
C MET A 28 5.12 -18.16 -5.79
N CYS A 29 3.96 -18.72 -5.47
CA CYS A 29 3.10 -19.34 -6.48
C CYS A 29 1.66 -18.84 -6.41
N GLN A 30 0.90 -19.11 -7.46
CA GLN A 30 -0.50 -18.76 -7.57
C GLN A 30 -1.24 -19.78 -8.46
N PRO A 31 -2.45 -20.22 -8.09
CA PRO A 31 -3.30 -20.98 -8.99
C PRO A 31 -3.61 -20.20 -10.27
N SER A 32 -3.47 -20.84 -11.44
CA SER A 32 -3.79 -20.21 -12.73
C SER A 32 -5.27 -19.80 -12.85
N HIS A 33 -6.16 -20.52 -12.18
CA HIS A 33 -7.59 -20.21 -12.12
C HIS A 33 -8.15 -20.54 -10.74
N ARG A 34 -9.11 -19.73 -10.27
CA ARG A 34 -9.84 -19.90 -8.99
C ARG A 34 -10.36 -21.32 -8.73
N ARG A 35 -10.82 -22.04 -9.77
CA ARG A 35 -11.35 -23.41 -9.66
C ARG A 35 -10.34 -24.38 -9.05
N TYR A 36 -9.05 -24.15 -9.23
CA TYR A 36 -7.99 -25.04 -8.78
C TYR A 36 -7.48 -24.74 -7.37
N GLN A 37 -7.91 -23.64 -6.75
CA GLN A 37 -7.41 -23.21 -5.42
C GLN A 37 -7.56 -24.31 -4.38
N VAL A 38 -8.71 -24.98 -4.32
CA VAL A 38 -9.00 -26.03 -3.32
C VAL A 38 -8.11 -27.25 -3.56
N ALA A 39 -8.02 -27.73 -4.80
CA ALA A 39 -7.19 -28.87 -5.18
C ALA A 39 -5.69 -28.61 -4.90
N ILE A 40 -5.18 -27.44 -5.27
CA ILE A 40 -3.78 -27.05 -5.04
C ILE A 40 -3.50 -26.95 -3.54
N THR A 41 -4.42 -26.35 -2.77
CA THR A 41 -4.30 -26.24 -1.30
C THR A 41 -4.20 -27.63 -0.65
N LYS A 42 -4.95 -28.62 -1.14
CA LYS A 42 -4.88 -29.99 -0.63
C LYS A 42 -3.55 -30.66 -0.98
N VAL A 43 -3.07 -30.48 -2.20
CA VAL A 43 -1.83 -31.10 -2.69
C VAL A 43 -0.60 -30.55 -1.98
N LEU A 44 -0.53 -29.22 -1.83
CA LEU A 44 0.55 -28.54 -1.12
C LEU A 44 0.49 -28.80 0.39
N GLY A 45 -0.72 -28.80 0.97
CA GLY A 45 -0.93 -29.13 2.38
C GLY A 45 -0.03 -28.31 3.31
N LYS A 46 0.84 -29.00 4.07
CA LYS A 46 1.81 -28.37 4.97
C LYS A 46 2.88 -27.54 4.26
N TYR A 47 3.20 -27.87 3.00
CA TYR A 47 4.23 -27.17 2.22
C TYR A 47 3.78 -25.78 1.75
N MET A 48 2.49 -25.45 1.90
CA MET A 48 1.96 -24.11 1.62
C MET A 48 2.67 -23.03 2.46
N ASP A 49 2.96 -23.35 3.73
CA ASP A 49 3.64 -22.46 4.67
C ASP A 49 5.16 -22.72 4.77
N ALA A 50 5.71 -23.64 3.96
CA ALA A 50 7.13 -23.95 3.99
C ALA A 50 7.96 -22.80 3.41
N ILE A 51 9.07 -22.49 4.06
CA ILE A 51 10.01 -21.42 3.72
C ILE A 51 11.06 -21.96 2.76
N VAL A 52 11.16 -21.39 1.57
CA VAL A 52 12.16 -21.75 0.56
C VAL A 52 13.42 -20.93 0.77
N CYS A 53 14.57 -21.58 0.70
CA CYS A 53 15.89 -20.97 0.87
C CYS A 53 16.90 -21.58 -0.12
N ASP A 54 18.00 -20.89 -0.38
CA ASP A 54 19.00 -21.33 -1.36
C ASP A 54 19.74 -22.60 -0.92
N SER A 55 20.21 -22.61 0.33
CA SER A 55 21.11 -23.64 0.82
C SER A 55 20.67 -24.30 2.14
N GLU A 56 21.09 -25.54 2.35
CA GLU A 56 20.91 -26.25 3.62
C GLU A 56 21.58 -25.49 4.79
N LYS A 57 22.71 -24.83 4.52
CA LYS A 57 23.42 -24.02 5.52
C LYS A 57 22.55 -22.85 5.99
N THR A 58 21.96 -22.11 5.06
CA THR A 58 21.04 -21.00 5.37
C THR A 58 19.83 -21.48 6.16
N ALA A 59 19.28 -22.65 5.82
CA ALA A 59 18.18 -23.25 6.58
C ALA A 59 18.57 -23.55 8.03
N LYS A 60 19.74 -24.16 8.26
CA LYS A 60 20.27 -24.47 9.60
C LYS A 60 20.48 -23.21 10.44
N GLU A 61 21.04 -22.16 9.86
CA GLU A 61 21.24 -20.87 10.51
C GLU A 61 19.89 -20.21 10.89
N CYS A 62 18.91 -20.22 9.98
CA CYS A 62 17.56 -19.71 10.27
C CYS A 62 16.89 -20.50 11.40
N ILE A 63 17.01 -21.82 11.40
CA ILE A 63 16.45 -22.68 12.47
C ILE A 63 17.13 -22.40 13.80
N GLN A 64 18.45 -22.22 13.82
CA GLN A 64 19.18 -21.89 15.04
C GLN A 64 18.72 -20.54 15.60
N TYR A 65 18.63 -19.52 14.74
CA TYR A 65 18.07 -18.21 15.12
C TYR A 65 16.66 -18.32 15.70
N MET A 66 15.78 -19.12 15.07
CA MET A 66 14.42 -19.34 15.57
C MET A 66 14.39 -20.04 16.93
N LYS A 67 15.31 -21.00 17.18
CA LYS A 67 15.45 -21.66 18.48
C LYS A 67 15.90 -20.68 19.55
N ASP A 68 16.89 -19.85 19.26
CA ASP A 68 17.42 -18.85 20.19
C ASP A 68 16.34 -17.83 20.58
N GLN A 69 15.49 -17.45 19.62
CA GLN A 69 14.33 -16.56 19.82
C GLN A 69 13.08 -17.27 20.35
N ARG A 70 13.13 -18.58 20.63
CA ARG A 70 12.02 -19.42 21.12
C ARG A 70 10.75 -19.35 20.25
N ILE A 71 10.95 -19.33 18.94
CA ILE A 71 9.88 -19.24 17.94
C ILE A 71 9.40 -20.65 17.60
N GLU A 72 8.11 -20.80 17.24
CA GLU A 72 7.53 -22.07 16.82
C GLU A 72 8.29 -22.67 15.62
N PRO A 73 8.46 -24.01 15.56
CA PRO A 73 9.18 -24.64 14.46
C PRO A 73 8.43 -24.48 13.13
N GLU A 74 9.16 -24.09 12.09
CA GLU A 74 8.67 -23.98 10.70
C GLU A 74 9.43 -24.95 9.78
N THR A 75 8.84 -25.24 8.62
CA THR A 75 9.45 -26.14 7.62
C THR A 75 10.27 -25.35 6.62
N PHE A 76 11.52 -25.74 6.39
CA PHE A 76 12.41 -25.15 5.38
C PHE A 76 12.62 -26.10 4.19
N LEU A 77 12.67 -25.54 2.98
CA LEU A 77 12.96 -26.24 1.74
C LEU A 77 14.26 -25.66 1.12
N PRO A 78 15.43 -26.24 1.41
CA PRO A 78 16.71 -25.80 0.85
C PRO A 78 16.87 -26.28 -0.59
N LEU A 79 17.01 -25.35 -1.55
CA LEU A 79 16.98 -25.67 -2.97
C LEU A 79 18.18 -26.48 -3.45
N ASP A 80 19.35 -26.33 -2.84
CA ASP A 80 20.54 -27.15 -3.13
C ASP A 80 20.34 -28.64 -2.79
N PHE A 81 19.87 -28.92 -1.58
CA PHE A 81 19.79 -30.25 -0.98
C PHE A 81 18.45 -30.95 -1.24
N LEU A 82 17.44 -30.25 -1.73
CA LEU A 82 16.13 -30.84 -2.01
C LEU A 82 16.24 -31.95 -3.07
N ASP A 83 15.97 -33.18 -2.67
CA ASP A 83 15.87 -34.31 -3.59
C ASP A 83 14.50 -34.34 -4.25
N VAL A 84 14.47 -34.24 -5.58
CA VAL A 84 13.25 -34.08 -6.36
C VAL A 84 13.21 -35.13 -7.46
N LYS A 85 12.17 -35.95 -7.45
CA LYS A 85 11.91 -36.88 -8.54
C LYS A 85 11.46 -36.12 -9.79
N PRO A 86 12.03 -36.42 -10.97
CA PRO A 86 11.61 -35.78 -12.21
C PRO A 86 10.14 -36.05 -12.50
N ILE A 87 9.50 -35.07 -13.16
CA ILE A 87 8.09 -35.16 -13.54
C ILE A 87 7.97 -36.14 -14.69
N ASP A 88 7.01 -37.03 -14.61
CA ASP A 88 6.71 -37.99 -15.66
C ASP A 88 5.92 -37.29 -16.78
N GLU A 89 6.60 -36.94 -17.87
CA GLU A 89 6.01 -36.17 -18.98
C GLU A 89 4.87 -36.89 -19.69
N LYS A 90 4.87 -38.24 -19.64
CA LYS A 90 3.77 -39.07 -20.16
C LYS A 90 2.43 -38.74 -19.51
N LEU A 91 2.45 -38.23 -18.27
CA LEU A 91 1.25 -37.82 -17.55
C LEU A 91 0.59 -36.55 -18.13
N ARG A 92 1.29 -35.80 -18.99
CA ARG A 92 0.71 -34.64 -19.72
C ARG A 92 -0.04 -35.04 -20.98
N GLU A 93 0.28 -36.19 -21.55
CA GLU A 93 -0.29 -36.69 -22.82
C GLU A 93 -1.64 -37.42 -22.61
N ILE A 94 -2.05 -37.60 -21.36
CA ILE A 94 -3.31 -38.25 -20.98
C ILE A 94 -4.49 -37.42 -21.51
N SER A 95 -5.10 -37.92 -22.58
CA SER A 95 -6.25 -37.26 -23.23
C SER A 95 -7.60 -37.92 -22.90
N ASP A 96 -7.59 -39.17 -22.44
CA ASP A 96 -8.78 -39.95 -22.06
C ASP A 96 -8.57 -40.59 -20.67
N PRO A 97 -9.34 -40.22 -19.62
CA PRO A 97 -10.54 -39.40 -19.62
C PRO A 97 -10.28 -37.89 -19.68
N PRO A 98 -11.25 -37.09 -20.16
CA PRO A 98 -11.07 -35.66 -20.39
C PRO A 98 -10.89 -34.87 -19.08
N ASN A 99 -10.01 -33.87 -19.11
CA ASN A 99 -9.71 -32.93 -18.02
C ASN A 99 -8.87 -33.49 -16.85
N VAL A 100 -7.93 -34.39 -17.15
CA VAL A 100 -6.85 -34.77 -16.24
C VAL A 100 -5.61 -33.95 -16.55
N HIS A 101 -5.05 -33.26 -15.56
CA HIS A 101 -3.84 -32.43 -15.74
C HIS A 101 -2.90 -32.61 -14.56
N LEU A 102 -1.59 -32.43 -14.78
CA LEU A 102 -0.65 -32.33 -13.65
C LEU A 102 -0.91 -31.07 -12.84
N VAL A 103 -0.91 -31.20 -11.52
CA VAL A 103 -1.17 -30.07 -10.61
C VAL A 103 -0.12 -28.96 -10.79
N ILE A 104 1.13 -29.32 -11.11
CA ILE A 104 2.21 -28.34 -11.32
C ILE A 104 1.94 -27.42 -12.51
N ASP A 105 1.30 -27.90 -13.58
CA ASP A 105 1.02 -27.11 -14.78
C ASP A 105 -0.13 -26.11 -14.56
N VAL A 106 -0.89 -26.32 -13.49
CA VAL A 106 -2.00 -25.47 -13.09
C VAL A 106 -1.57 -24.38 -12.09
N ILE A 107 -0.30 -24.39 -11.68
CA ILE A 107 0.27 -23.41 -10.75
C ILE A 107 1.20 -22.48 -11.52
N GLN A 108 0.89 -21.18 -11.50
CA GLN A 108 1.80 -20.14 -11.95
C GLN A 108 2.84 -19.88 -10.85
N CYS A 109 4.10 -19.84 -11.24
CA CYS A 109 5.22 -19.57 -10.33
C CYS A 109 6.03 -18.38 -10.82
N ASP A 110 6.40 -17.52 -9.89
CA ASP A 110 7.25 -16.37 -10.13
C ASP A 110 8.18 -16.27 -8.91
N PRO A 111 9.48 -16.64 -8.94
CA PRO A 111 10.41 -16.94 -10.06
C PRO A 111 10.69 -18.45 -10.35
N ILE A 112 11.41 -18.73 -11.45
CA ILE A 112 11.82 -20.10 -11.92
C ILE A 112 12.54 -20.91 -10.83
N ILE A 113 13.27 -20.23 -9.95
CA ILE A 113 14.06 -20.81 -8.86
C ILE A 113 13.19 -21.70 -7.94
N VAL A 114 11.91 -21.37 -7.79
CA VAL A 114 10.97 -22.08 -6.90
C VAL A 114 10.38 -23.33 -7.55
N LYS A 115 10.63 -23.55 -8.84
CA LYS A 115 10.12 -24.72 -9.59
C LYS A 115 10.58 -26.04 -8.97
N LYS A 116 11.81 -26.10 -8.43
CA LYS A 116 12.33 -27.29 -7.73
C LYS A 116 11.53 -27.58 -6.46
N ALA A 117 11.28 -26.56 -5.64
CA ALA A 117 10.45 -26.67 -4.44
C ALA A 117 9.00 -27.04 -4.76
N LEU A 118 8.43 -26.49 -5.84
CA LEU A 118 7.09 -26.86 -6.27
C LEU A 118 7.02 -28.30 -6.79
N THR A 119 8.02 -28.73 -7.55
CA THR A 119 8.09 -30.10 -8.06
C THR A 119 8.20 -31.11 -6.90
N PHE A 120 8.91 -30.77 -5.84
CA PHE A 120 8.94 -31.56 -4.61
C PHE A 120 7.56 -31.63 -3.92
N ALA A 121 6.89 -30.48 -3.74
CA ALA A 121 5.63 -30.41 -3.02
C ALA A 121 4.47 -31.06 -3.79
N CYS A 122 4.40 -30.83 -5.10
CA CYS A 122 3.36 -31.38 -5.98
C CYS A 122 3.67 -32.81 -6.41
N GLY A 123 4.90 -33.09 -6.81
CA GLY A 123 5.30 -34.34 -7.46
C GLY A 123 4.47 -34.62 -8.72
N ASN A 124 4.29 -35.91 -9.01
CA ASN A 124 3.43 -36.39 -10.10
C ASN A 124 1.94 -36.43 -9.69
N ALA A 125 1.47 -35.39 -8.99
CA ALA A 125 0.06 -35.30 -8.58
C ALA A 125 -0.83 -34.90 -9.77
N LEU A 126 -1.93 -35.62 -9.94
CA LEU A 126 -2.92 -35.39 -10.98
C LEU A 126 -4.16 -34.70 -10.43
N TYR A 127 -4.63 -33.70 -11.14
CA TYR A 127 -5.91 -33.05 -10.92
C TYR A 127 -6.98 -33.73 -11.79
N VAL A 128 -8.14 -34.01 -11.20
CA VAL A 128 -9.28 -34.66 -11.87
C VAL A 128 -10.57 -33.90 -11.55
N LYS A 129 -11.39 -33.62 -12.57
CA LYS A 129 -12.63 -32.86 -12.40
C LYS A 129 -13.73 -33.63 -11.64
N LEU A 130 -13.97 -34.90 -11.99
CA LEU A 130 -15.11 -35.67 -11.48
C LEU A 130 -14.68 -36.67 -10.39
N LEU A 131 -15.42 -36.71 -9.27
CA LEU A 131 -15.11 -37.62 -8.15
C LEU A 131 -15.17 -39.09 -8.55
N ASN A 132 -16.15 -39.47 -9.37
CA ASN A 132 -16.31 -40.85 -9.85
C ASN A 132 -15.09 -41.33 -10.65
N MET A 133 -14.39 -40.41 -11.31
CA MET A 133 -13.15 -40.74 -12.01
C MET A 133 -12.00 -41.02 -11.05
N LEU A 134 -11.93 -40.41 -9.86
CA LEU A 134 -10.84 -40.70 -8.90
C LEU A 134 -10.80 -42.16 -8.46
N VAL A 135 -11.95 -42.82 -8.38
CA VAL A 135 -12.04 -44.25 -8.00
C VAL A 135 -11.73 -45.15 -9.21
N MET A 136 -12.14 -44.73 -10.40
CA MET A 136 -11.92 -45.48 -11.65
C MET A 136 -10.47 -45.41 -12.13
N LEU A 137 -9.79 -44.27 -11.96
CA LEU A 137 -8.44 -44.03 -12.51
C LEU A 137 -7.38 -45.04 -12.02
N PRO A 138 -7.27 -45.38 -10.73
CA PRO A 138 -6.32 -46.39 -10.26
C PRO A 138 -6.64 -47.80 -10.77
N ILE A 139 -7.93 -48.10 -10.99
CA ILE A 139 -8.41 -49.42 -11.44
C ILE A 139 -8.16 -49.60 -12.94
N ILE A 140 -8.43 -48.57 -13.75
CA ILE A 140 -8.32 -48.62 -15.21
C ILE A 140 -6.87 -48.54 -15.67
N TRP A 141 -6.03 -47.76 -14.98
CA TRP A 141 -4.67 -47.53 -15.43
C TRP A 141 -3.62 -48.38 -14.75
N GLU A 142 -3.95 -49.19 -13.74
CA GLU A 142 -2.98 -49.95 -12.92
C GLU A 142 -1.85 -49.08 -12.33
N ILE A 143 -2.01 -47.75 -12.36
CA ILE A 143 -1.01 -46.79 -11.95
C ILE A 143 -1.52 -46.09 -10.70
N GLU A 144 -0.88 -46.40 -9.57
CA GLU A 144 -1.09 -45.72 -8.28
C GLU A 144 -0.42 -44.33 -8.28
N LYS A 145 -1.02 -43.33 -8.94
CA LYS A 145 -0.60 -41.93 -8.80
C LYS A 145 -1.43 -41.19 -7.75
N LYS A 146 -0.82 -40.17 -7.14
CA LYS A 146 -1.49 -39.23 -6.25
C LYS A 146 -2.50 -38.41 -7.06
N THR A 147 -3.79 -38.49 -6.77
CA THR A 147 -4.85 -37.80 -7.53
C THR A 147 -5.71 -36.96 -6.59
N VAL A 148 -6.14 -35.78 -7.07
CA VAL A 148 -6.95 -34.83 -6.31
C VAL A 148 -8.17 -34.38 -7.11
N SER A 149 -9.33 -34.31 -6.44
CA SER A 149 -10.57 -33.80 -7.03
C SER A 149 -10.71 -32.27 -6.91
N LEU A 150 -11.61 -31.66 -7.68
CA LEU A 150 -11.99 -30.25 -7.55
C LEU A 150 -12.44 -29.88 -6.12
N GLU A 151 -13.19 -30.77 -5.46
CA GLU A 151 -13.67 -30.59 -4.08
C GLU A 151 -12.58 -30.87 -3.02
N GLY A 152 -11.37 -31.27 -3.45
CA GLY A 152 -10.23 -31.47 -2.56
C GLY A 152 -10.18 -32.82 -1.85
N THR A 153 -10.82 -33.84 -2.43
CA THR A 153 -10.61 -35.24 -2.02
C THR A 153 -9.29 -35.72 -2.62
N LEU A 154 -8.36 -36.17 -1.78
CA LEU A 154 -7.03 -36.62 -2.19
C LEU A 154 -6.91 -38.13 -2.03
N PHE A 155 -6.46 -38.80 -3.07
CA PHE A 155 -6.07 -40.21 -3.05
C PHE A 155 -4.55 -40.27 -3.14
N GLN A 156 -3.92 -40.90 -2.16
CA GLN A 156 -2.48 -41.10 -2.15
C GLN A 156 -2.11 -42.41 -2.85
N ARG A 157 -0.85 -42.52 -3.28
CA ARG A 157 -0.30 -43.78 -3.81
C ARG A 157 -0.42 -44.95 -2.83
N SER A 158 -0.35 -44.68 -1.53
CA SER A 158 -0.51 -45.67 -0.46
C SER A 158 -1.95 -46.17 -0.26
N GLY A 159 -2.92 -45.70 -1.05
CA GLY A 159 -4.34 -46.01 -0.88
C GLY A 159 -5.06 -45.16 0.18
N VAL A 160 -4.35 -44.25 0.87
CA VAL A 160 -4.98 -43.33 1.83
C VAL A 160 -5.87 -42.32 1.12
N ILE A 161 -7.14 -42.28 1.52
CA ILE A 161 -8.13 -41.31 1.03
C ILE A 161 -8.31 -40.23 2.10
N SER A 162 -8.12 -38.96 1.71
CA SER A 162 -8.21 -37.82 2.62
C SER A 162 -9.19 -36.77 2.10
N GLY A 163 -10.28 -36.56 2.85
CA GLY A 163 -11.32 -35.55 2.57
C GLY A 163 -11.17 -34.26 3.40
N GLY A 164 -12.28 -33.52 3.54
CA GLY A 164 -12.39 -32.31 4.38
C GLY A 164 -12.64 -31.01 3.60
N ALA A 165 -13.73 -30.93 2.83
CA ALA A 165 -14.01 -29.81 1.94
C ALA A 165 -14.19 -28.46 2.66
N SER A 166 -14.76 -28.44 3.87
CA SER A 166 -15.03 -27.20 4.62
C SER A 166 -13.74 -26.49 5.07
N ASP A 167 -12.88 -27.19 5.82
CA ASP A 167 -11.58 -26.65 6.27
C ASP A 167 -10.68 -26.27 5.11
N LEU A 168 -10.74 -27.04 4.02
CA LEU A 168 -9.94 -26.81 2.85
C LEU A 168 -10.41 -25.56 2.07
N LYS A 169 -11.72 -25.31 1.99
CA LYS A 169 -12.28 -24.07 1.45
C LYS A 169 -11.84 -22.87 2.30
N ALA A 170 -11.82 -23.00 3.63
CA ALA A 170 -11.30 -21.94 4.51
C ALA A 170 -9.81 -21.67 4.26
N ARG A 171 -8.97 -22.72 4.13
CA ARG A 171 -7.55 -22.55 3.80
C ARG A 171 -7.31 -22.00 2.40
N ALA A 172 -8.16 -22.35 1.43
CA ALA A 172 -8.06 -21.86 0.06
C ALA A 172 -8.34 -20.35 -0.05
N ARG A 173 -9.13 -19.76 0.85
CA ARG A 173 -9.34 -18.29 0.91
C ARG A 173 -8.05 -17.51 1.12
N ARG A 174 -6.99 -18.14 1.66
CA ARG A 174 -5.66 -17.51 1.82
C ARG A 174 -5.04 -17.09 0.48
N TRP A 175 -5.41 -17.74 -0.63
CA TRP A 175 -4.99 -17.31 -1.97
C TRP A 175 -5.63 -15.97 -2.35
N ASP A 176 -6.90 -15.77 -2.00
CA ASP A 176 -7.61 -14.50 -2.23
C ASP A 176 -7.06 -13.41 -1.29
N GLU A 177 -6.80 -13.74 -0.02
CA GLU A 177 -6.18 -12.81 0.95
C GLU A 177 -4.81 -12.29 0.47
N LYS A 178 -3.99 -13.16 -0.14
CA LYS A 178 -2.71 -12.75 -0.76
C LYS A 178 -2.91 -11.71 -1.85
N GLN A 179 -3.88 -11.94 -2.75
CA GLN A 179 -4.18 -10.98 -3.83
C GLN A 179 -4.67 -9.64 -3.25
N ILE A 180 -5.56 -9.68 -2.25
CA ILE A 180 -6.04 -8.49 -1.56
C ILE A 180 -4.88 -7.75 -0.89
N SER A 181 -3.99 -8.44 -0.20
CA SER A 181 -2.81 -7.83 0.44
C SER A 181 -1.88 -7.15 -0.56
N THR A 182 -1.68 -7.78 -1.72
CA THR A 182 -0.85 -7.22 -2.80
C THR A 182 -1.50 -5.97 -3.38
N LEU A 183 -2.81 -6.00 -3.62
CA LEU A 183 -3.59 -4.85 -4.09
C LEU A 183 -3.62 -3.71 -3.07
N MET A 184 -3.71 -4.03 -1.76
CA MET A 184 -3.63 -3.02 -0.70
C MET A 184 -2.25 -2.35 -0.66
N SER A 185 -1.17 -3.13 -0.76
CA SER A 185 0.19 -2.58 -0.85
C SER A 185 0.36 -1.68 -2.08
N ASN A 186 -0.17 -2.09 -3.23
CA ASN A 186 -0.15 -1.28 -4.45
C ASN A 186 -0.98 0.00 -4.32
N ARG A 187 -2.17 -0.08 -3.69
CA ARG A 187 -2.98 1.11 -3.36
C ARG A 187 -2.18 2.08 -2.50
N ASP A 188 -1.52 1.61 -1.45
CA ASP A 188 -0.78 2.46 -0.52
C ASP A 188 0.44 3.08 -1.20
N ALA A 189 1.15 2.34 -2.05
CA ALA A 189 2.23 2.85 -2.88
C ALA A 189 1.74 3.95 -3.83
N LEU A 190 0.67 3.70 -4.60
CA LEU A 190 0.06 4.68 -5.51
C LEU A 190 -0.48 5.91 -4.76
N GLN A 191 -1.03 5.72 -3.56
CA GLN A 191 -1.52 6.82 -2.73
C GLN A 191 -0.37 7.69 -2.20
N ASN A 192 0.77 7.08 -1.87
CA ASN A 192 1.98 7.81 -1.50
C ASN A 192 2.57 8.57 -2.70
N GLU A 193 2.63 7.93 -3.86
CA GLU A 193 3.05 8.58 -5.10
C GLU A 193 2.14 9.78 -5.45
N LEU A 194 0.82 9.62 -5.34
CA LEU A 194 -0.13 10.71 -5.54
C LEU A 194 0.11 11.87 -4.55
N LYS A 195 0.33 11.57 -3.27
CA LYS A 195 0.68 12.60 -2.26
C LYS A 195 1.96 13.33 -2.64
N GLU A 196 2.97 12.63 -3.15
CA GLU A 196 4.22 13.24 -3.58
C GLU A 196 4.02 14.13 -4.81
N GLN A 197 3.25 13.67 -5.81
CA GLN A 197 2.88 14.47 -6.97
C GLN A 197 2.08 15.72 -6.58
N LEU A 198 1.17 15.63 -5.61
CA LEU A 198 0.45 16.80 -5.08
C LEU A 198 1.38 17.81 -4.40
N LYS A 199 2.42 17.34 -3.68
CA LYS A 199 3.46 18.23 -3.13
C LYS A 199 4.25 18.92 -4.23
N ARG A 200 4.60 18.20 -5.31
CA ARG A 200 5.29 18.78 -6.48
C ARG A 200 4.42 19.83 -7.18
N LYS A 201 3.12 19.54 -7.37
CA LYS A 201 2.15 20.47 -7.98
C LYS A 201 2.02 21.79 -7.21
N ARG A 202 2.09 21.76 -5.87
CA ARG A 202 2.08 23.01 -5.05
C ARG A 202 3.27 23.93 -5.36
N LYS A 203 4.44 23.37 -5.66
CA LYS A 203 5.65 24.13 -6.03
C LYS A 203 5.62 24.65 -7.46
N GLU A 204 4.70 24.17 -8.30
CA GLU A 204 4.64 24.52 -9.72
C GLU A 204 4.32 26.01 -9.94
N ALA A 205 3.48 26.61 -9.07
CA ALA A 205 3.18 28.05 -9.13
C ALA A 205 4.41 28.92 -8.81
N GLU A 206 5.19 28.53 -7.78
CA GLU A 206 6.46 29.18 -7.44
C GLU A 206 7.46 29.03 -8.59
N LEU A 207 7.55 27.83 -9.17
CA LEU A 207 8.45 27.53 -10.29
C LEU A 207 8.12 28.37 -11.53
N ARG A 208 6.83 28.55 -11.86
CA ARG A 208 6.39 29.45 -12.93
C ARG A 208 6.76 30.91 -12.66
N THR A 209 6.61 31.37 -11.42
CA THR A 209 7.01 32.73 -11.02
C THR A 209 8.52 32.93 -11.19
N ILE A 210 9.33 31.99 -10.70
CA ILE A 210 10.79 32.01 -10.85
C ILE A 210 11.19 31.96 -12.33
N GLN A 211 10.55 31.12 -13.15
CA GLN A 211 10.81 31.07 -14.60
C GLN A 211 10.48 32.40 -15.29
N SER A 212 9.39 33.07 -14.89
CA SER A 212 9.04 34.39 -15.39
C SER A 212 10.11 35.43 -15.02
N GLN A 213 10.59 35.40 -13.77
CA GLN A 213 11.67 36.28 -13.30
C GLN A 213 12.98 36.02 -14.06
N ILE A 214 13.36 34.76 -14.26
CA ILE A 214 14.54 34.40 -15.06
C ILE A 214 14.41 34.96 -16.48
N LYS A 215 13.27 34.75 -17.15
CA LYS A 215 13.03 35.31 -18.50
C LYS A 215 13.08 36.83 -18.53
N GLY A 216 12.58 37.50 -17.49
CA GLY A 216 12.64 38.95 -17.36
C GLY A 216 14.07 39.47 -17.14
N LEU A 217 14.87 38.77 -16.34
CA LEU A 217 16.28 39.09 -16.15
C LEU A 217 17.09 38.84 -17.42
N ASP A 218 16.81 37.75 -18.13
CA ASP A 218 17.50 37.37 -19.36
C ASP A 218 17.24 38.36 -20.50
N THR A 219 15.98 38.81 -20.66
CA THR A 219 15.67 39.91 -21.59
C THR A 219 16.38 41.20 -21.16
N ARG A 220 16.38 41.55 -19.88
CA ARG A 220 17.06 42.76 -19.41
C ARG A 220 18.56 42.71 -19.66
N LEU A 221 19.20 41.59 -19.36
CA LEU A 221 20.62 41.35 -19.65
C LEU A 221 20.92 41.52 -21.14
N LYS A 222 20.08 40.93 -22.01
CA LYS A 222 20.23 41.05 -23.47
C LYS A 222 20.16 42.51 -23.94
N TYR A 223 19.23 43.30 -23.42
CA TYR A 223 19.13 44.72 -23.77
C TYR A 223 20.32 45.52 -23.22
N THR A 224 20.75 45.28 -21.99
CA THR A 224 21.92 45.96 -21.40
C THR A 224 23.22 45.62 -22.14
N LEU A 225 23.42 44.37 -22.56
CA LEU A 225 24.57 44.00 -23.38
C LEU A 225 24.55 44.73 -24.73
N LYS A 226 23.39 44.75 -25.41
CA LYS A 226 23.27 45.46 -26.68
C LYS A 226 23.51 46.98 -26.54
N ASP A 227 23.06 47.58 -25.45
CA ASP A 227 23.28 48.99 -25.14
C ASP A 227 24.77 49.28 -24.85
N LYS A 228 25.43 48.38 -24.11
CA LYS A 228 26.88 48.43 -23.87
C LYS A 228 27.67 48.37 -25.18
N ASP A 229 27.40 47.35 -26.01
CA ASP A 229 28.10 47.17 -27.29
C ASP A 229 27.88 48.38 -28.20
N SER A 230 26.65 48.90 -28.28
CA SER A 230 26.36 50.13 -29.04
C SER A 230 27.06 51.37 -28.49
N THR A 231 27.32 51.44 -27.19
CA THR A 231 27.99 52.59 -26.58
C THR A 231 29.51 52.48 -26.78
N GLU A 232 30.06 51.28 -26.66
CA GLU A 232 31.47 50.99 -26.95
C GLU A 232 31.81 51.29 -28.41
N GLU A 233 31.00 50.84 -29.38
CA GLU A 233 31.22 51.16 -30.80
C GLU A 233 31.21 52.66 -31.08
N LYS A 234 30.26 53.40 -30.49
CA LYS A 234 30.18 54.86 -30.66
C LYS A 234 31.40 55.56 -30.06
N LEU A 235 31.77 55.21 -28.82
CA LEU A 235 32.92 55.79 -28.14
C LEU A 235 34.23 55.49 -28.89
N LEU A 236 34.40 54.26 -29.39
CA LEU A 236 35.56 53.89 -30.20
C LEU A 236 35.62 54.74 -31.48
N SER A 237 34.51 54.86 -32.21
CA SER A 237 34.44 55.68 -33.42
C SER A 237 34.73 57.16 -33.15
N THR A 238 34.17 57.74 -32.10
CA THR A 238 34.44 59.16 -31.74
C THR A 238 35.89 59.36 -31.31
N ASN A 239 36.44 58.46 -30.49
CA ASN A 239 37.84 58.54 -30.09
C ASN A 239 38.81 58.37 -31.27
N GLU A 240 38.49 57.50 -32.24
CA GLU A 240 39.28 57.35 -33.46
C GLU A 240 39.23 58.60 -34.34
N GLU A 241 38.07 59.25 -34.46
CA GLU A 241 37.94 60.53 -35.15
C GLU A 241 38.75 61.65 -34.47
N GLU A 242 38.66 61.77 -33.14
CA GLU A 242 39.43 62.74 -32.36
C GLU A 242 40.94 62.48 -32.45
N MET A 243 41.37 61.22 -32.33
CA MET A 243 42.77 60.81 -32.53
C MET A 243 43.29 61.24 -33.91
N ASN A 244 42.52 61.01 -34.96
CA ASN A 244 42.89 61.38 -36.33
C ASN A 244 42.88 62.91 -36.56
N GLN A 245 42.05 63.64 -35.83
CA GLN A 245 42.04 65.11 -35.87
C GLN A 245 43.28 65.69 -35.16
N ILE A 246 43.57 65.20 -33.96
CA ILE A 246 44.76 65.61 -33.19
C ILE A 246 46.04 65.25 -33.94
N ALA A 247 46.10 64.08 -34.59
CA ALA A 247 47.26 63.69 -35.39
C ALA A 247 47.50 64.65 -36.57
N ARG A 248 46.43 65.11 -37.24
CA ARG A 248 46.53 66.11 -38.32
C ARG A 248 46.97 67.47 -37.81
N GLU A 249 46.43 67.92 -36.69
CA GLU A 249 46.85 69.17 -36.05
C GLU A 249 48.32 69.13 -35.61
N LEU A 250 48.79 67.99 -35.10
CA LEU A 250 50.18 67.79 -34.75
C LEU A 250 51.11 67.91 -35.98
N GLU A 251 50.74 67.28 -37.09
CA GLU A 251 51.51 67.33 -38.34
C GLU A 251 51.60 68.76 -38.90
N GLU A 252 50.50 69.53 -38.84
CA GLU A 252 50.49 70.94 -39.26
C GLU A 252 51.39 71.82 -38.37
N VAL A 253 51.35 71.58 -37.05
CA VAL A 253 52.21 72.29 -36.09
C VAL A 253 53.68 71.91 -36.28
N GLU A 254 54.00 70.64 -36.54
CA GLU A 254 55.37 70.18 -36.83
C GLU A 254 55.91 70.82 -38.11
N GLU A 255 55.11 70.91 -39.18
CA GLU A 255 55.51 71.58 -40.41
C GLU A 255 55.72 73.10 -40.21
N SER A 256 54.87 73.75 -39.41
CA SER A 256 55.02 75.15 -39.03
C SER A 256 56.29 75.38 -38.20
N LEU A 257 56.58 74.49 -37.25
CA LEU A 257 57.77 74.53 -36.41
C LEU A 257 59.04 74.36 -37.26
N GLY A 258 59.06 73.42 -38.20
CA GLY A 258 60.18 73.22 -39.13
C GLY A 258 60.45 74.44 -40.00
N ARG A 259 59.40 75.09 -40.53
CA ARG A 259 59.51 76.36 -41.27
C ARG A 259 60.08 77.48 -40.41
N CYS A 260 59.59 77.63 -39.18
CA CYS A 260 60.09 78.63 -38.24
C CYS A 260 61.55 78.40 -37.85
N GLN A 261 61.95 77.14 -37.60
CA GLN A 261 63.34 76.79 -37.27
C GLN A 261 64.29 77.08 -38.42
N THR A 262 63.91 76.76 -39.66
CA THR A 262 64.71 77.05 -40.86
C THR A 262 64.90 78.56 -41.02
N LYS A 263 63.82 79.33 -40.86
CA LYS A 263 63.85 80.79 -40.93
C LYS A 263 64.69 81.41 -39.80
N MET A 264 64.62 80.86 -38.59
CA MET A 264 65.48 81.28 -37.48
C MET A 264 66.96 81.03 -37.79
N GLN A 265 67.31 79.90 -38.39
CA GLN A 265 68.71 79.60 -38.78
C GLN A 265 69.21 80.57 -39.86
N GLU A 266 68.41 80.85 -40.88
CA GLU A 266 68.75 81.84 -41.92
C GLU A 266 68.95 83.24 -41.34
N LEU A 267 68.04 83.71 -40.49
CA LEU A 267 68.16 84.98 -39.79
C LEU A 267 69.39 85.02 -38.89
N GLN A 268 69.71 83.93 -38.19
CA GLN A 268 70.88 83.86 -37.33
C GLN A 268 72.19 83.97 -38.12
N ILE A 269 72.27 83.33 -39.29
CA ILE A 269 73.43 83.43 -40.19
C ILE A 269 73.58 84.86 -40.70
N SER A 270 72.47 85.49 -41.12
CA SER A 270 72.47 86.89 -41.60
C SER A 270 72.88 87.88 -40.51
N VAL A 271 72.36 87.72 -39.28
CA VAL A 271 72.72 88.56 -38.13
C VAL A 271 74.21 88.39 -37.78
N ASN A 272 74.75 87.18 -37.83
CA ASN A 272 76.17 86.95 -37.56
C ASN A 272 77.08 87.55 -38.65
N ALA A 273 76.67 87.45 -39.92
CA ALA A 273 77.38 88.05 -41.04
C ALA A 273 77.39 89.59 -40.95
N GLU A 274 76.26 90.20 -40.59
CA GLU A 274 76.17 91.66 -40.50
C GLU A 274 76.87 92.20 -39.25
N LYS A 275 76.85 91.47 -38.13
CA LYS A 275 77.67 91.78 -36.96
C LYS A 275 79.17 91.74 -37.27
N ALA A 276 79.65 90.75 -38.03
CA ALA A 276 81.05 90.69 -38.41
C ALA A 276 81.50 91.88 -39.29
N LYS A 277 80.62 92.36 -40.18
CA LYS A 277 80.88 93.58 -40.98
C LYS A 277 80.88 94.84 -40.11
N MET A 278 79.91 94.97 -39.21
CA MET A 278 79.82 96.09 -38.27
C MET A 278 81.08 96.15 -37.39
N ASP A 279 81.49 95.00 -36.86
CA ASP A 279 82.70 94.83 -36.06
C ASP A 279 83.97 95.29 -36.80
N THR A 280 84.11 94.96 -38.09
CA THR A 280 85.26 95.43 -38.90
C THR A 280 85.22 96.93 -39.18
N VAL A 281 84.03 97.53 -39.33
CA VAL A 281 83.88 98.96 -39.58
C VAL A 281 84.14 99.75 -38.30
N GLU A 282 83.62 99.31 -37.16
CA GLU A 282 83.86 99.95 -35.86
C GLU A 282 85.35 99.96 -35.49
N ASP A 283 86.06 98.86 -35.71
CA ASP A 283 87.51 98.77 -35.43
C ASP A 283 88.32 99.73 -36.34
N THR A 284 87.85 100.03 -37.56
CA THR A 284 88.49 101.00 -38.47
C THR A 284 88.18 102.46 -38.15
N VAL A 285 86.95 102.78 -37.77
CA VAL A 285 86.51 104.17 -37.53
C VAL A 285 87.03 104.68 -36.18
N PHE A 286 87.16 103.82 -35.19
CA PHE A 286 87.55 104.21 -33.84
C PHE A 286 89.02 103.91 -33.51
N HIS A 287 89.85 103.53 -34.48
CA HIS A 287 91.26 103.23 -34.27
C HIS A 287 92.02 104.39 -33.58
N ASP A 288 91.84 105.61 -34.08
CA ASP A 288 92.51 106.81 -33.55
C ASP A 288 92.02 107.17 -32.14
N PHE A 289 90.75 106.91 -31.84
CA PHE A 289 90.13 107.16 -30.53
C PHE A 289 90.55 106.10 -29.49
N CYS A 290 90.66 104.84 -29.89
CA CYS A 290 91.08 103.72 -29.03
C CYS A 290 92.57 103.84 -28.63
N ALA A 291 93.41 104.29 -29.57
CA ALA A 291 94.84 104.56 -29.32
C ALA A 291 95.07 105.69 -28.29
N GLN A 292 94.15 106.66 -28.22
CA GLN A 292 94.27 107.82 -27.34
C GLN A 292 93.86 107.56 -25.88
N ILE A 293 93.01 106.54 -25.66
CA ILE A 293 92.43 106.21 -24.34
C ILE A 293 93.08 104.94 -23.75
N GLY A 294 93.90 104.21 -24.53
CA GLY A 294 94.65 103.03 -24.08
C GLY A 294 93.79 101.78 -23.96
N VAL A 295 92.90 101.55 -24.94
CA VAL A 295 91.97 100.41 -24.97
C VAL A 295 92.06 99.73 -26.33
N GLU A 296 92.11 98.39 -26.41
CA GLU A 296 92.39 97.68 -27.67
C GLU A 296 91.28 97.80 -28.73
N ASN A 297 90.02 97.97 -28.32
CA ASN A 297 88.87 98.19 -29.21
C ASN A 297 87.77 98.97 -28.46
N ILE A 298 86.94 99.75 -29.18
CA ILE A 298 85.91 100.64 -28.58
C ILE A 298 84.89 99.89 -27.72
N ARG A 299 84.76 98.58 -27.94
CA ARG A 299 83.88 97.68 -27.19
C ARG A 299 84.22 97.60 -25.70
N GLN A 300 85.49 97.72 -25.32
CA GLN A 300 85.88 97.73 -23.89
C GLN A 300 85.49 99.04 -23.18
N TYR A 301 85.38 100.15 -23.93
CA TYR A 301 84.88 101.43 -23.41
C TYR A 301 83.35 101.41 -23.29
N GLU A 302 82.65 100.86 -24.29
CA GLU A 302 81.20 100.64 -24.22
C GLU A 302 80.82 99.66 -23.09
N ASP A 303 81.55 98.57 -22.88
CA ASP A 303 81.18 97.54 -21.90
C ASP A 303 81.22 98.05 -20.43
N ARG A 304 81.83 99.20 -20.17
CA ARG A 304 81.92 99.80 -18.83
C ARG A 304 80.77 100.77 -18.53
N GLU A 305 80.44 101.68 -19.45
CA GLU A 305 79.33 102.63 -19.27
C GLU A 305 77.96 102.08 -19.76
N LEU A 306 77.91 101.27 -20.83
CA LEU A 306 76.67 100.58 -21.25
C LEU A 306 76.26 99.45 -20.29
N ARG A 307 77.17 98.83 -19.52
CA ARG A 307 76.78 97.81 -18.53
C ARG A 307 75.82 98.37 -17.50
N VAL A 308 76.05 99.60 -17.03
CA VAL A 308 75.23 100.23 -15.98
C VAL A 308 73.84 100.57 -16.52
N ALA A 309 73.73 100.98 -17.79
CA ALA A 309 72.45 101.21 -18.46
C ALA A 309 71.71 99.88 -18.77
N ARG A 310 72.42 98.89 -19.33
CA ARG A 310 71.88 97.55 -19.64
C ARG A 310 71.45 96.78 -18.39
N GLU A 311 72.13 96.93 -17.25
CA GLU A 311 71.68 96.32 -16.00
C GLU A 311 70.40 96.95 -15.45
N ARG A 312 70.20 98.27 -15.61
CA ARG A 312 68.92 98.92 -15.26
C ARG A 312 67.78 98.43 -16.14
N ASP A 313 68.00 98.33 -17.45
CA ASP A 313 66.97 97.85 -18.37
C ASP A 313 66.70 96.34 -18.19
N ARG A 314 67.73 95.53 -17.90
CA ARG A 314 67.56 94.11 -17.54
C ARG A 314 66.69 93.95 -16.30
N LYS A 315 66.96 94.70 -15.23
CA LYS A 315 66.14 94.65 -14.01
C LYS A 315 64.71 95.14 -14.25
N ARG A 316 64.51 96.16 -15.09
CA ARG A 316 63.16 96.60 -15.51
C ARG A 316 62.42 95.48 -16.24
N LEU A 317 63.06 94.82 -17.21
CA LEU A 317 62.46 93.72 -17.97
C LEU A 317 62.16 92.49 -17.09
N GLU A 318 63.05 92.14 -16.16
CA GLU A 318 62.80 91.09 -15.16
C GLU A 318 61.56 91.39 -14.32
N PHE A 319 61.42 92.63 -13.82
CA PHE A 319 60.24 93.01 -13.06
C PHE A 319 58.97 93.03 -13.92
N THR A 320 59.04 93.45 -15.19
CA THR A 320 57.90 93.40 -16.11
C THR A 320 57.48 91.97 -16.42
N ASN A 321 58.43 91.05 -16.62
CA ASN A 321 58.15 89.64 -16.85
C ASN A 321 57.56 88.97 -15.59
N GLN A 322 58.05 89.31 -14.40
CA GLN A 322 57.45 88.84 -13.14
C GLN A 322 56.01 89.37 -12.99
N LEU A 323 55.76 90.62 -13.34
CA LEU A 323 54.43 91.22 -13.34
C LEU A 323 53.48 90.51 -14.31
N GLN A 324 53.93 90.22 -15.54
CA GLN A 324 53.14 89.46 -16.50
C GLN A 324 52.87 88.03 -16.03
N ARG A 325 53.86 87.36 -15.42
CA ARG A 325 53.67 85.99 -14.91
C ARG A 325 52.65 85.96 -13.77
N ILE A 326 52.74 86.91 -12.85
CA ILE A 326 51.79 87.03 -11.74
C ILE A 326 50.39 87.39 -12.27
N ASN A 327 50.29 88.29 -13.25
CA ASN A 327 49.00 88.62 -13.86
C ASN A 327 48.38 87.44 -14.59
N ASN A 328 49.15 86.67 -15.38
CA ASN A 328 48.64 85.47 -16.04
C ASN A 328 48.22 84.40 -15.02
N GLN A 329 48.94 84.25 -13.90
CA GLN A 329 48.54 83.36 -12.81
C GLN A 329 47.25 83.82 -12.14
N LEU A 330 47.10 85.13 -11.91
CA LEU A 330 45.92 85.73 -11.33
C LEU A 330 44.71 85.59 -12.27
N GLU A 331 44.92 85.74 -13.57
CA GLU A 331 43.90 85.60 -14.60
C GLU A 331 43.47 84.13 -14.78
N TYR A 332 44.41 83.19 -14.70
CA TYR A 332 44.13 81.75 -14.64
C TYR A 332 43.26 81.39 -13.42
N GLU A 333 43.66 81.81 -12.23
CA GLU A 333 42.87 81.54 -11.01
C GLU A 333 41.53 82.29 -10.99
N ARG A 334 41.42 83.47 -11.62
CA ARG A 334 40.13 84.17 -11.81
C ARG A 334 39.23 83.51 -12.84
N SER A 335 39.80 82.89 -13.88
CA SER A 335 39.07 82.16 -14.92
C SER A 335 38.62 80.76 -14.46
N ARG A 336 39.19 80.27 -13.36
CA ARG A 336 38.88 78.97 -12.77
C ARG A 336 37.61 79.09 -11.93
N ASP A 337 36.47 78.77 -12.54
CA ASP A 337 35.16 78.77 -11.88
C ASP A 337 35.04 77.62 -10.87
N THR A 338 35.50 77.86 -9.65
CA THR A 338 35.34 76.93 -8.52
C THR A 338 33.93 76.97 -7.92
N GLU A 339 33.16 78.03 -8.20
CA GLU A 339 31.88 78.31 -7.56
C GLU A 339 30.75 77.46 -8.18
N ALA A 340 30.80 77.23 -9.50
CA ALA A 340 29.89 76.30 -10.18
C ALA A 340 30.04 74.85 -9.68
N ASN A 341 31.26 74.41 -9.38
CA ASN A 341 31.50 73.07 -8.84
C ASN A 341 30.95 72.92 -7.41
N VAL A 342 31.12 73.93 -6.55
CA VAL A 342 30.55 73.92 -5.20
C VAL A 342 29.02 73.82 -5.26
N LYS A 343 28.36 74.61 -6.12
CA LYS A 343 26.90 74.54 -6.30
C LYS A 343 26.42 73.17 -6.76
N ARG A 344 27.10 72.53 -7.71
CA ARG A 344 26.77 71.15 -8.13
C ARG A 344 26.84 70.15 -6.98
N TRP A 345 27.86 70.26 -6.12
CA TRP A 345 28.00 69.38 -4.97
C TRP A 345 26.94 69.65 -3.90
N GLU A 346 26.60 70.91 -3.66
CA GLU A 346 25.50 71.28 -2.74
C GLU A 346 24.14 70.73 -3.22
N GLU A 347 23.84 70.83 -4.51
CA GLU A 347 22.64 70.23 -5.11
C GLU A 347 22.63 68.71 -4.98
N THR A 348 23.77 68.06 -5.23
CA THR A 348 23.91 66.59 -5.10
C THR A 348 23.67 66.14 -3.66
N VAL A 349 24.27 66.84 -2.69
CA VAL A 349 24.08 66.57 -1.25
C VAL A 349 22.62 66.78 -0.84
N ALA A 350 21.95 67.80 -1.38
CA ALA A 350 20.53 68.03 -1.10
C ALA A 350 19.66 66.88 -1.61
N VAL A 351 19.90 66.40 -2.85
CA VAL A 351 19.18 65.24 -3.41
C VAL A 351 19.42 64.00 -2.56
N GLU A 352 20.67 63.69 -2.20
CA GLU A 352 20.99 62.52 -1.37
C GLU A 352 20.35 62.59 0.02
N ARG A 353 20.27 63.77 0.64
CA ARG A 353 19.55 63.95 1.92
C ARG A 353 18.07 63.60 1.79
N THR A 354 17.41 64.03 0.72
CA THR A 354 15.99 63.69 0.50
C THR A 354 15.77 62.20 0.28
N GLU A 355 16.67 61.52 -0.43
CA GLU A 355 16.62 60.06 -0.61
C GLU A 355 16.90 59.31 0.70
N MET A 356 17.83 59.81 1.53
CA MET A 356 18.09 59.26 2.85
C MET A 356 16.85 59.33 3.75
N ASP A 357 16.12 60.45 3.75
CA ASP A 357 14.89 60.61 4.52
C ASP A 357 13.76 59.69 4.03
N LYS A 358 13.61 59.52 2.70
CA LYS A 358 12.68 58.54 2.14
C LYS A 358 13.01 57.12 2.60
N CYS A 359 14.29 56.75 2.58
CA CYS A 359 14.75 55.44 3.06
C CYS A 359 14.50 55.26 4.56
N ARG A 360 14.71 56.31 5.36
CA ARG A 360 14.45 56.30 6.81
C ARG A 360 12.97 56.09 7.12
N ASN A 361 12.07 56.74 6.38
CA ASN A 361 10.62 56.57 6.52
C ASN A 361 10.17 55.16 6.11
N LYS A 362 10.69 54.62 5.00
CA LYS A 362 10.43 53.21 4.60
C LYS A 362 10.89 52.23 5.69
N LYS A 363 12.09 52.43 6.26
CA LYS A 363 12.60 51.60 7.36
C LYS A 363 11.71 51.64 8.59
N LYS A 364 11.16 52.82 8.93
CA LYS A 364 10.22 52.96 10.06
C LYS A 364 8.93 52.18 9.78
N ARG A 365 8.35 52.32 8.59
CA ARG A 365 7.14 51.59 8.19
C ARG A 365 7.33 50.08 8.23
N TYR A 366 8.44 49.56 7.70
CA TYR A 366 8.73 48.13 7.75
C TYR A 366 8.96 47.61 9.17
N LYS A 367 9.50 48.42 10.09
CA LYS A 367 9.59 48.04 11.51
C LYS A 367 8.23 47.90 12.15
N GLU A 368 7.33 48.85 11.91
CA GLU A 368 5.96 48.81 12.44
C GLU A 368 5.18 47.62 11.87
N GLU A 369 5.33 47.33 10.56
CA GLU A 369 4.74 46.14 9.93
C GLU A 369 5.30 44.83 10.52
N MET A 370 6.62 44.73 10.77
CA MET A 370 7.20 43.55 11.41
C MET A 370 6.69 43.33 12.83
N GLU A 371 6.58 44.39 13.62
CA GLU A 371 6.08 44.31 15.00
C GLU A 371 4.62 43.84 15.05
N GLN A 372 3.79 44.31 14.11
CA GLN A 372 2.41 43.82 13.96
C GLN A 372 2.35 42.33 13.61
N GLU A 373 3.17 41.87 12.68
CA GLU A 373 3.21 40.46 12.30
C GLU A 373 3.77 39.56 13.41
N GLU A 374 4.73 40.06 14.19
CA GLU A 374 5.26 39.34 15.36
C GLU A 374 4.22 39.19 16.47
N ASN A 375 3.41 40.22 16.71
CA ASN A 375 2.26 40.16 17.61
C ASN A 375 1.19 39.17 17.12
N LYS A 376 0.86 39.16 15.82
CA LYS A 376 -0.07 38.16 15.26
C LYS A 376 0.48 36.74 15.39
N LYS A 377 1.78 36.55 15.17
CA LYS A 377 2.45 35.25 15.31
C LYS A 377 2.31 34.74 16.75
N THR A 378 2.62 35.56 17.74
CA THR A 378 2.52 35.16 19.16
C THR A 378 1.08 34.83 19.58
N GLU A 379 0.08 35.57 19.08
CA GLU A 379 -1.33 35.27 19.31
C GLU A 379 -1.74 33.91 18.71
N ILE A 380 -1.30 33.62 17.49
CA ILE A 380 -1.55 32.32 16.84
C ILE A 380 -0.85 31.19 17.59
N GLU A 381 0.39 31.38 18.02
CA GLU A 381 1.14 30.39 18.81
C GLU A 381 0.43 30.07 20.14
N SER A 382 -0.12 31.07 20.82
CA SER A 382 -0.94 30.88 22.02
C SER A 382 -2.19 30.06 21.74
N ARG A 383 -2.96 30.41 20.70
CA ARG A 383 -4.19 29.67 20.30
C ARG A 383 -3.88 28.23 19.91
N VAL A 384 -2.75 27.98 19.25
CA VAL A 384 -2.30 26.61 18.94
C VAL A 384 -1.97 25.84 20.22
N GLY A 385 -1.36 26.48 21.22
CA GLY A 385 -1.11 25.89 22.54
C GLY A 385 -2.40 25.47 23.24
N GLU A 386 -3.38 26.37 23.31
CA GLU A 386 -4.69 26.10 23.93
C GLU A 386 -5.45 24.96 23.23
N LEU A 387 -5.46 24.95 21.89
CA LEU A 387 -6.11 23.90 21.11
C LEU A 387 -5.44 22.54 21.29
N LYS A 388 -4.10 22.50 21.40
CA LYS A 388 -3.36 21.27 21.70
C LYS A 388 -3.71 20.72 23.07
N TYR A 389 -3.71 21.57 24.10
CA TYR A 389 -4.10 21.18 25.45
C TYR A 389 -5.53 20.61 25.48
N ARG A 390 -6.47 21.27 24.78
CA ARG A 390 -7.85 20.79 24.69
C ARG A 390 -7.96 19.44 23.97
N ALA A 391 -7.15 19.21 22.94
CA ALA A 391 -7.10 17.93 22.24
C ALA A 391 -6.59 16.80 23.15
N GLU A 392 -5.52 17.06 23.92
CA GLU A 392 -4.97 16.10 24.88
C GLU A 392 -5.99 15.72 25.97
N MET A 393 -6.74 16.69 26.49
CA MET A 393 -7.81 16.44 27.45
C MET A 393 -8.92 15.55 26.87
N LEU A 394 -9.38 15.86 25.65
CA LEU A 394 -10.41 15.05 24.96
C LEU A 394 -9.91 13.64 24.63
N ASP A 395 -8.65 13.47 24.27
CA ASP A 395 -8.04 12.16 24.06
C ASP A 395 -7.97 11.34 25.36
N GLY A 396 -7.70 12.01 26.49
CA GLY A 396 -7.78 11.42 27.82
C GLY A 396 -9.18 10.89 28.14
N GLU A 397 -10.21 11.72 27.96
CA GLU A 397 -11.62 11.35 28.14
C GLU A 397 -12.05 10.19 27.22
N LEU A 398 -11.66 10.24 25.94
CA LEU A 398 -11.89 9.15 24.99
C LEU A 398 -11.21 7.85 25.43
N GLY A 399 -10.01 7.94 26.00
CA GLY A 399 -9.29 6.79 26.56
C GLY A 399 -10.03 6.15 27.74
N GLU A 400 -10.65 6.94 28.61
CA GLU A 400 -11.50 6.44 29.69
C GLU A 400 -12.79 5.79 29.18
N ILE A 401 -13.49 6.44 28.25
CA ILE A 401 -14.72 5.91 27.66
C ILE A 401 -14.44 4.58 26.96
N ARG A 402 -13.33 4.48 26.19
CA ARG A 402 -12.91 3.22 25.55
C ARG A 402 -12.64 2.13 26.58
N ARG A 403 -11.98 2.43 27.70
CA ARG A 403 -11.77 1.46 28.79
C ARG A 403 -13.09 0.98 29.39
N ARG A 404 -14.04 1.89 29.65
CA ARG A 404 -15.38 1.52 30.14
C ARG A 404 -16.14 0.64 29.15
N LEU A 405 -16.07 0.95 27.86
CA LEU A 405 -16.70 0.16 26.80
C LEU A 405 -16.16 -1.28 26.76
N VAL A 406 -14.83 -1.44 26.81
CA VAL A 406 -14.19 -2.77 26.82
C VAL A 406 -14.62 -3.58 28.04
N ASN A 407 -14.73 -2.95 29.22
CA ASN A 407 -15.21 -3.63 30.43
C ASN A 407 -16.67 -4.08 30.28
N LYS A 408 -17.56 -3.20 29.80
CA LYS A 408 -18.96 -3.58 29.55
C LYS A 408 -19.10 -4.69 28.51
N GLN A 409 -18.25 -4.71 27.49
CA GLN A 409 -18.26 -5.78 26.50
C GLN A 409 -17.82 -7.13 27.09
N ARG A 410 -16.86 -7.14 28.02
CA ARG A 410 -16.49 -8.34 28.78
C ARG A 410 -17.64 -8.82 29.67
N ASP A 411 -18.35 -7.91 30.33
CA ASP A 411 -19.50 -8.26 31.16
C ASP A 411 -20.63 -8.88 30.32
N ILE A 412 -20.92 -8.33 29.14
CA ILE A 412 -21.89 -8.90 28.19
C ILE A 412 -21.47 -10.31 27.77
N GLN A 413 -20.20 -10.53 27.44
CA GLN A 413 -19.71 -11.86 27.05
C GLN A 413 -19.83 -12.88 28.20
N LYS A 414 -19.62 -12.46 29.45
CA LYS A 414 -19.83 -13.33 30.62
C LYS A 414 -21.31 -13.68 30.76
N LEU A 415 -22.20 -12.68 30.74
CA LEU A 415 -23.64 -12.90 30.86
C LEU A 415 -24.20 -13.78 29.72
N GLN A 416 -23.72 -13.61 28.48
CA GLN A 416 -24.09 -14.47 27.37
C GLN A 416 -23.63 -15.92 27.57
N LYS A 417 -22.42 -16.12 28.10
CA LYS A 417 -21.93 -17.47 28.43
C LYS A 417 -22.78 -18.11 29.52
N ASP A 418 -23.11 -17.37 30.57
CA ASP A 418 -23.92 -17.84 31.69
C ASP A 418 -25.36 -18.17 31.23
N LEU A 419 -25.94 -17.33 30.37
CA LEU A 419 -27.24 -17.58 29.74
C LEU A 419 -27.23 -18.86 28.91
N ASN A 420 -26.27 -19.01 27.99
CA ASN A 420 -26.16 -20.22 27.15
C ASN A 420 -25.95 -21.49 27.99
N GLN A 421 -25.21 -21.39 29.11
CA GLN A 421 -25.05 -22.51 30.04
C GLN A 421 -26.35 -22.86 30.77
N ALA A 422 -27.12 -21.86 31.19
CA ALA A 422 -28.42 -22.06 31.82
C ALA A 422 -29.44 -22.65 30.83
N GLU A 423 -29.49 -22.15 29.60
CA GLU A 423 -30.34 -22.66 28.52
C GLU A 423 -29.99 -24.11 28.17
N ALA A 424 -28.71 -24.44 28.00
CA ALA A 424 -28.27 -25.81 27.74
C ALA A 424 -28.66 -26.78 28.86
N LYS A 425 -28.55 -26.35 30.13
CA LYS A 425 -29.00 -27.14 31.28
C LYS A 425 -30.52 -27.32 31.28
N LEU A 426 -31.27 -26.27 31.00
CA LEU A 426 -32.73 -26.33 30.91
C LEU A 426 -33.18 -27.32 29.82
N GLU A 427 -32.53 -27.26 28.66
CA GLU A 427 -32.85 -28.13 27.53
C GLU A 427 -32.52 -29.61 27.81
N SER A 428 -31.36 -29.88 28.45
CA SER A 428 -31.03 -31.23 28.94
C SER A 428 -32.12 -31.78 29.88
N ARG A 429 -32.60 -30.95 30.82
CA ARG A 429 -33.67 -31.36 31.76
C ARG A 429 -35.00 -31.60 31.07
N ARG A 430 -35.34 -30.81 30.05
CA ARG A 430 -36.54 -31.02 29.23
C ARG A 430 -36.47 -32.34 28.47
N ALA A 431 -35.33 -32.63 27.84
CA ALA A 431 -35.10 -33.88 27.13
C ALA A 431 -35.15 -35.10 28.07
N GLU A 432 -34.53 -35.02 29.25
CA GLU A 432 -34.61 -36.06 30.28
C GLU A 432 -36.05 -36.33 30.72
N ARG A 433 -36.82 -35.26 30.99
CA ARG A 433 -38.24 -35.41 31.37
C ARG A 433 -39.08 -36.04 30.25
N HIS A 434 -38.90 -35.60 29.01
CA HIS A 434 -39.58 -36.17 27.85
C HIS A 434 -39.29 -37.67 27.72
N SER A 435 -38.01 -38.05 27.84
CA SER A 435 -37.59 -39.45 27.80
C SER A 435 -38.22 -40.28 28.91
N LEU A 436 -38.32 -39.75 30.14
CA LEU A 436 -39.00 -40.43 31.25
C LEU A 436 -40.50 -40.62 31.00
N LEU A 437 -41.19 -39.59 30.50
CA LEU A 437 -42.62 -39.68 30.18
C LEU A 437 -42.89 -40.65 29.03
N GLN A 438 -42.03 -40.66 28.02
CA GLN A 438 -42.11 -41.60 26.90
C GLN A 438 -41.87 -43.04 27.36
N ALA A 439 -40.87 -43.29 28.20
CA ALA A 439 -40.61 -44.61 28.78
C ALA A 439 -41.79 -45.10 29.62
N ALA A 440 -42.34 -44.25 30.48
CA ALA A 440 -43.53 -44.57 31.28
C ALA A 440 -44.73 -44.94 30.40
N LYS A 441 -44.89 -44.27 29.24
CA LYS A 441 -45.97 -44.60 28.30
C LYS A 441 -45.74 -45.92 27.56
N MET A 442 -44.50 -46.23 27.19
CA MET A 442 -44.13 -47.50 26.54
C MET A 442 -44.34 -48.70 27.46
N GLU A 443 -44.13 -48.51 28.77
CA GLU A 443 -44.38 -49.51 29.81
C GLU A 443 -45.86 -49.55 30.27
N ASP A 444 -46.73 -48.74 29.65
CA ASP A 444 -48.15 -48.56 29.96
C ASP A 444 -48.44 -48.28 31.45
N LEU A 445 -47.58 -47.45 32.06
CA LEU A 445 -47.73 -47.01 33.44
C LEU A 445 -48.79 -45.90 33.55
N GLU A 446 -49.72 -46.05 34.49
CA GLU A 446 -50.65 -44.98 34.85
C GLU A 446 -49.93 -43.88 35.63
N LEU A 447 -49.79 -42.70 35.02
CA LEU A 447 -49.17 -41.55 35.66
C LEU A 447 -50.09 -40.99 36.77
N PRO A 448 -49.59 -40.78 38.00
CA PRO A 448 -50.39 -40.19 39.07
C PRO A 448 -50.58 -38.69 38.80
N LEU A 449 -51.73 -38.33 38.21
CA LEU A 449 -52.12 -36.94 37.95
C LEU A 449 -53.00 -36.40 39.07
N LYS A 450 -53.04 -35.07 39.24
CA LYS A 450 -53.95 -34.44 40.21
C LYS A 450 -55.42 -34.70 39.85
N PRO A 451 -56.33 -34.82 40.85
CA PRO A 451 -57.74 -35.13 40.60
C PRO A 451 -58.42 -34.09 39.70
N GLY A 452 -59.10 -34.56 38.64
CA GLY A 452 -59.82 -33.71 37.68
C GLY A 452 -59.00 -33.23 36.48
N CYS A 453 -57.79 -33.78 36.28
CA CYS A 453 -56.97 -33.50 35.10
C CYS A 453 -56.89 -34.75 34.21
N ASP A 454 -57.28 -34.62 32.94
CA ASP A 454 -57.05 -35.64 31.93
C ASP A 454 -55.59 -35.57 31.41
N PRO A 455 -54.98 -36.71 31.01
CA PRO A 455 -53.72 -36.67 30.26
C PRO A 455 -53.93 -35.83 29.00
N ILE A 456 -52.99 -34.92 28.72
CA ILE A 456 -53.08 -33.97 27.58
C ILE A 456 -53.30 -34.79 26.28
N PRO A 457 -54.46 -34.67 25.60
CA PRO A 457 -54.80 -35.52 24.45
C PRO A 457 -53.80 -35.43 23.28
N GLU A 458 -53.14 -34.27 23.11
CA GLU A 458 -52.12 -34.03 22.08
C GLU A 458 -50.79 -34.76 22.33
N LEU A 459 -50.47 -35.15 23.56
CA LEU A 459 -49.33 -36.03 23.84
C LEU A 459 -49.61 -37.47 23.39
N SER A 460 -50.87 -37.90 23.50
CA SER A 460 -51.33 -39.25 23.14
C SER A 460 -51.53 -39.46 21.64
N SER A 461 -51.88 -38.42 20.88
CA SER A 461 -52.13 -38.54 19.43
C SER A 461 -50.86 -38.46 18.58
N GLN A 462 -49.83 -37.71 19.01
CA GLN A 462 -48.63 -37.48 18.20
C GLN A 462 -47.53 -38.55 18.37
N LEU A 463 -47.58 -39.36 19.43
CA LEU A 463 -46.65 -40.50 19.62
C LEU A 463 -47.06 -41.77 18.86
N THR A 464 -48.33 -41.86 18.40
CA THR A 464 -48.86 -43.03 17.67
C THR A 464 -48.84 -42.88 16.15
N GLU A 465 -48.72 -41.67 15.62
CA GLU A 465 -48.73 -41.39 14.18
C GLU A 465 -47.51 -40.58 13.73
N SER A 466 -46.34 -41.21 13.65
CA SER A 466 -45.24 -40.72 12.80
C SER A 466 -44.19 -41.81 12.61
N GLU A 467 -44.43 -42.70 11.65
CA GLU A 467 -43.34 -43.46 11.05
C GLU A 467 -42.40 -42.48 10.30
N ASN A 468 -41.19 -42.28 10.84
CA ASN A 468 -39.98 -41.78 10.15
C ASN A 468 -39.86 -40.27 9.80
N ILE A 469 -40.31 -39.35 10.65
CA ILE A 469 -39.87 -37.94 10.56
C ILE A 469 -39.38 -37.51 11.95
N ASP A 470 -38.10 -37.17 12.07
CA ASP A 470 -37.58 -36.52 13.28
C ASP A 470 -38.35 -35.20 13.47
N PRO A 471 -39.03 -34.98 14.62
CA PRO A 471 -39.77 -33.76 14.86
C PRO A 471 -38.83 -32.56 14.79
N SER A 472 -39.29 -31.48 14.17
CA SER A 472 -38.52 -30.25 14.06
C SER A 472 -38.26 -29.63 15.44
N THR A 473 -37.25 -28.77 15.53
CA THR A 473 -36.87 -28.11 16.80
C THR A 473 -38.02 -27.28 17.39
N GLU A 474 -38.88 -26.71 16.55
CA GLU A 474 -40.07 -25.95 16.98
C GLU A 474 -41.17 -26.86 17.53
N GLU A 475 -41.38 -28.02 16.91
CA GLU A 475 -42.35 -29.03 17.39
C GLU A 475 -41.91 -29.64 18.73
N MET A 476 -40.61 -29.94 18.88
CA MET A 476 -40.05 -30.42 20.15
C MET A 476 -40.18 -29.39 21.27
N ALA A 477 -39.93 -28.10 20.98
CA ALA A 477 -40.11 -27.04 21.96
C ALA A 477 -41.57 -26.92 22.44
N HIS A 478 -42.53 -27.07 21.52
CA HIS A 478 -43.96 -27.08 21.86
C HIS A 478 -44.32 -28.29 22.76
N ILE A 479 -43.80 -29.47 22.45
CA ILE A 479 -44.00 -30.68 23.27
C ILE A 479 -43.43 -30.49 24.68
N TYR A 480 -42.22 -29.95 24.81
CA TYR A 480 -41.62 -29.65 26.12
C TYR A 480 -42.42 -28.63 26.93
N GLU A 481 -43.06 -27.66 26.27
CA GLU A 481 -43.92 -26.69 26.95
C GLU A 481 -45.22 -27.33 27.47
N LEU A 482 -45.87 -28.18 26.68
CA LEU A 482 -47.05 -28.94 27.10
C LEU A 482 -46.74 -29.85 28.27
N GLU A 483 -45.63 -30.59 28.20
CA GLU A 483 -45.18 -31.46 29.28
C GLU A 483 -44.87 -30.71 30.57
N ALA A 484 -44.44 -29.44 30.48
CA ALA A 484 -44.16 -28.63 31.66
C ALA A 484 -45.41 -28.23 32.43
N ARG A 485 -46.57 -28.34 31.80
CA ARG A 485 -47.87 -28.04 32.40
C ARG A 485 -48.55 -29.29 32.97
N LEU A 486 -47.96 -30.48 32.82
CA LEU A 486 -48.51 -31.73 33.36
C LEU A 486 -48.50 -31.72 34.91
N PRO A 487 -49.68 -31.79 35.57
CA PRO A 487 -49.76 -31.73 37.03
C PRO A 487 -49.61 -33.14 37.65
N ILE A 488 -48.37 -33.58 37.86
CA ILE A 488 -48.07 -34.84 38.56
C ILE A 488 -48.37 -34.72 40.06
N ASP A 489 -49.10 -35.69 40.62
CA ASP A 489 -49.43 -35.77 42.04
C ASP A 489 -48.45 -36.69 42.79
N PHE A 490 -47.53 -36.06 43.52
CA PHE A 490 -46.57 -36.76 44.36
C PHE A 490 -47.16 -37.19 45.72
N LYS A 491 -48.46 -36.99 45.98
CA LYS A 491 -49.11 -37.34 47.27
C LYS A 491 -49.20 -38.82 47.57
N HIS A 492 -48.93 -39.69 46.61
CA HIS A 492 -48.92 -41.14 46.80
C HIS A 492 -47.53 -41.69 47.21
N LEU A 493 -46.47 -40.88 47.11
CA LEU A 493 -45.12 -41.28 47.53
C LEU A 493 -44.94 -41.11 49.04
N ASP A 494 -44.09 -41.91 49.68
CA ASP A 494 -43.81 -41.73 51.10
C ASP A 494 -43.10 -40.40 51.40
N LYS A 495 -43.35 -39.83 52.58
CA LYS A 495 -42.75 -38.56 53.03
C LYS A 495 -41.21 -38.49 52.85
N PRO A 496 -40.41 -39.52 53.18
CA PRO A 496 -38.97 -39.52 52.90
C PRO A 496 -38.63 -39.38 51.41
N LEU A 497 -39.41 -39.96 50.51
CA LEU A 497 -39.17 -39.86 49.05
C LEU A 497 -39.51 -38.46 48.52
N ARG A 498 -40.50 -37.78 49.12
CA ARG A 498 -40.86 -36.40 48.73
C ARG A 498 -39.90 -35.33 49.23
N GLN A 499 -39.05 -35.64 50.21
CA GLN A 499 -38.12 -34.69 50.82
C GLN A 499 -36.71 -34.76 50.21
N MET A 500 -36.49 -35.66 49.25
CA MET A 500 -35.22 -35.76 48.51
C MET A 500 -35.12 -34.60 47.53
N ASN A 501 -34.17 -33.69 47.78
CA ASN A 501 -33.93 -32.52 46.94
C ASN A 501 -32.66 -32.67 46.09
N ASP A 502 -31.77 -33.60 46.42
CA ASP A 502 -30.55 -33.88 45.64
C ASP A 502 -30.82 -34.97 44.60
N GLU A 503 -30.55 -34.65 43.34
CA GLU A 503 -30.68 -35.54 42.19
C GLU A 503 -29.90 -36.85 42.35
N LYS A 504 -28.73 -36.80 42.99
CA LYS A 504 -27.92 -38.01 43.21
C LYS A 504 -28.60 -38.97 44.18
N GLU A 505 -29.26 -38.44 45.19
CA GLU A 505 -30.01 -39.24 46.16
C GLU A 505 -31.26 -39.85 45.50
N VAL A 506 -31.95 -39.07 44.65
CA VAL A 506 -33.09 -39.53 43.86
C VAL A 506 -32.68 -40.68 42.92
N ASN A 507 -31.60 -40.51 42.16
CA ASN A 507 -31.13 -41.54 41.21
C ASN A 507 -30.71 -42.82 41.94
N ARG A 508 -29.98 -42.72 43.06
CA ARG A 508 -29.61 -43.89 43.87
C ARG A 508 -30.85 -44.63 44.36
N LYS A 509 -31.87 -43.89 44.83
CA LYS A 509 -33.10 -44.51 45.32
C LYS A 509 -33.92 -45.13 44.19
N ALA A 510 -33.93 -44.52 43.01
CA ALA A 510 -34.56 -45.08 41.81
C ALA A 510 -33.90 -46.39 41.39
N GLU A 511 -32.55 -46.45 41.36
CA GLU A 511 -31.81 -47.69 41.09
C GLU A 511 -32.09 -48.79 42.12
N GLU A 512 -32.17 -48.44 43.41
CA GLU A 512 -32.54 -49.40 44.46
C GLU A 512 -33.94 -49.99 44.22
N MET A 513 -34.91 -49.17 43.84
CA MET A 513 -36.29 -49.62 43.56
C MET A 513 -36.35 -50.47 42.27
N GLN A 514 -35.62 -50.09 41.22
CA GLN A 514 -35.55 -50.87 39.98
C GLN A 514 -34.98 -52.27 40.23
N ASN A 515 -33.89 -52.37 41.01
CA ASN A 515 -33.30 -53.65 41.39
C ASN A 515 -34.29 -54.55 42.16
N GLN A 516 -35.18 -53.97 42.97
CA GLN A 516 -36.23 -54.72 43.67
C GLN A 516 -37.28 -55.24 42.67
N VAL A 517 -37.70 -54.42 41.70
CA VAL A 517 -38.60 -54.84 40.62
C VAL A 517 -38.01 -55.99 39.82
N ASP A 518 -36.75 -55.89 39.41
CA ASP A 518 -36.06 -56.94 38.66
C ASP A 518 -35.97 -58.24 39.45
N SER A 519 -35.70 -58.17 40.76
CA SER A 519 -35.71 -59.33 41.64
C SER A 519 -37.09 -59.99 41.75
N MET A 520 -38.17 -59.20 41.80
CA MET A 520 -39.55 -59.69 41.83
C MET A 520 -39.94 -60.34 40.50
N LEU A 521 -39.59 -59.73 39.36
CA LEU A 521 -39.81 -60.29 38.01
C LEU A 521 -39.06 -61.62 37.83
N ASN A 522 -37.81 -61.69 38.27
CA ASN A 522 -37.03 -62.93 38.24
C ASN A 522 -37.64 -64.04 39.11
N SER A 523 -38.31 -63.66 40.20
CA SER A 523 -39.03 -64.61 41.06
C SER A 523 -40.32 -65.10 40.40
N LEU A 524 -41.08 -64.21 39.76
CA LEU A 524 -42.27 -64.53 38.96
C LEU A 524 -41.93 -65.49 37.80
N ALA A 525 -40.82 -65.26 37.10
CA ALA A 525 -40.34 -66.11 36.02
C ALA A 525 -40.02 -67.54 36.50
N ARG A 526 -39.64 -67.73 37.78
CA ARG A 526 -39.41 -69.07 38.35
C ARG A 526 -40.69 -69.80 38.76
N ILE A 527 -41.78 -69.08 39.02
CA ILE A 527 -43.05 -69.67 39.51
C ILE A 527 -43.92 -70.20 38.36
N GLN A 528 -43.75 -69.69 37.13
CA GLN A 528 -44.43 -70.26 35.96
C GLN A 528 -43.82 -71.61 35.55
N ALA A 529 -44.37 -72.71 36.08
CA ALA A 529 -44.09 -74.05 35.57
C ALA A 529 -44.55 -74.18 34.09
N PRO A 530 -43.75 -74.81 33.21
CA PRO A 530 -44.06 -74.89 31.79
C PRO A 530 -45.29 -75.78 31.56
N ASN A 531 -46.32 -75.21 30.92
CA ASN A 531 -47.53 -75.91 30.53
C ASN A 531 -47.21 -76.97 29.46
N LEU A 532 -47.10 -78.24 29.86
CA LEU A 532 -46.72 -79.38 29.00
C LEU A 532 -47.69 -79.65 27.82
N ARG A 533 -48.82 -78.96 27.74
CA ARG A 533 -49.75 -78.99 26.59
C ARG A 533 -49.55 -77.86 25.57
N ALA A 534 -48.58 -76.97 25.81
CA ALA A 534 -48.22 -75.90 24.87
C ALA A 534 -47.36 -76.41 23.71
N GLY A 535 -46.49 -77.41 23.93
CA GLY A 535 -45.59 -77.96 22.90
C GLY A 535 -46.32 -78.55 21.69
N ASP A 536 -47.38 -79.33 21.91
CA ASP A 536 -48.16 -79.95 20.83
C ASP A 536 -48.97 -78.91 20.03
N LYS A 537 -49.48 -77.86 20.70
CA LYS A 537 -50.12 -76.73 20.02
C LYS A 537 -49.10 -75.88 19.26
N LEU A 538 -47.90 -75.68 19.83
CA LEU A 538 -46.80 -74.95 19.20
C LEU A 538 -46.37 -75.65 17.90
N GLY A 539 -46.19 -76.97 17.90
CA GLY A 539 -45.83 -77.72 16.69
C GLY A 539 -46.85 -77.58 15.56
N SER A 540 -48.16 -77.64 15.88
CA SER A 540 -49.21 -77.44 14.88
C SER A 540 -49.27 -76.01 14.33
N VAL A 541 -48.94 -75.02 15.17
CA VAL A 541 -48.90 -73.61 14.80
C VAL A 541 -47.64 -73.29 14.01
N GLU A 542 -46.49 -73.88 14.37
CA GLU A 542 -45.22 -73.77 13.64
C GLU A 542 -45.34 -74.36 12.23
N GLU A 543 -45.98 -75.53 12.08
CA GLU A 543 -46.18 -76.14 10.76
C GLU A 543 -47.13 -75.32 9.89
N ARG A 544 -48.22 -74.78 10.48
CA ARG A 544 -49.10 -73.84 9.79
C ARG A 544 -48.39 -72.54 9.43
N LEU A 545 -47.60 -71.97 10.33
CA LEU A 545 -46.82 -70.75 10.11
C LEU A 545 -45.87 -70.95 8.94
N ARG A 546 -45.11 -72.06 8.95
CA ARG A 546 -44.14 -72.39 7.90
C ARG A 546 -44.80 -72.60 6.55
N SER A 547 -45.98 -73.24 6.52
CA SER A 547 -46.79 -73.37 5.30
C SER A 547 -47.28 -72.00 4.79
N THR A 548 -47.80 -71.15 5.68
CA THR A 548 -48.27 -69.81 5.31
C THR A 548 -47.14 -68.88 4.88
N GLU A 549 -45.96 -68.97 5.49
CA GLU A 549 -44.76 -68.22 5.09
C GLU A 549 -44.29 -68.64 3.69
N ALA A 550 -44.28 -69.95 3.40
CA ALA A 550 -43.92 -70.46 2.08
C ALA A 550 -44.92 -69.99 1.00
N GLU A 551 -46.23 -70.05 1.27
CA GLU A 551 -47.27 -69.52 0.38
C GLU A 551 -47.16 -68.00 0.20
N PHE A 552 -46.86 -67.25 1.27
CA PHE A 552 -46.68 -65.81 1.21
C PHE A 552 -45.45 -65.43 0.38
N GLU A 553 -44.31 -66.10 0.56
CA GLU A 553 -43.10 -65.92 -0.25
C GLU A 553 -43.37 -66.18 -1.74
N ASP A 554 -44.07 -67.26 -2.08
CA ASP A 554 -44.41 -67.55 -3.48
C ASP A 554 -45.36 -66.50 -4.06
N THR A 555 -46.38 -66.08 -3.30
CA THR A 555 -47.33 -65.04 -3.70
C THR A 555 -46.61 -63.70 -3.90
N ARG A 556 -45.68 -63.33 -3.01
CA ARG A 556 -44.82 -62.14 -3.11
C ARG A 556 -43.94 -62.19 -4.35
N ARG A 557 -43.35 -63.35 -4.67
CA ARG A 557 -42.56 -63.54 -5.90
C ARG A 557 -43.42 -63.40 -7.15
N ARG A 558 -44.64 -63.95 -7.16
CA ARG A 558 -45.60 -63.79 -8.27
C ARG A 558 -45.99 -62.32 -8.46
N ALA A 559 -46.32 -61.61 -7.38
CA ALA A 559 -46.66 -60.18 -7.42
C ALA A 559 -45.49 -59.33 -7.96
N LYS A 560 -44.25 -59.60 -7.51
CA LYS A 560 -43.05 -58.90 -8.00
C LYS A 560 -42.82 -59.13 -9.50
N ARG A 561 -43.00 -60.36 -10.00
CA ARG A 561 -42.93 -60.67 -11.43
C ARG A 561 -44.03 -59.98 -12.23
N ALA A 562 -45.26 -59.96 -11.71
CA ALA A 562 -46.40 -59.28 -12.34
C ALA A 562 -46.15 -57.76 -12.43
N LYS A 563 -45.69 -57.12 -11.36
CA LYS A 563 -45.34 -55.69 -11.33
C LYS A 563 -44.24 -55.36 -12.34
N ALA A 564 -43.19 -56.19 -12.43
CA ALA A 564 -42.12 -55.99 -13.41
C ALA A 564 -42.61 -56.09 -14.86
N ARG A 565 -43.51 -57.04 -15.15
CA ARG A 565 -44.16 -57.16 -16.47
C ARG A 565 -45.03 -55.95 -16.79
N PHE A 566 -45.85 -55.51 -15.82
CA PHE A 566 -46.69 -54.33 -15.97
C PHE A 566 -45.87 -53.06 -16.25
N GLU A 567 -44.82 -52.79 -15.46
CA GLU A 567 -43.96 -51.63 -15.66
C GLU A 567 -43.25 -51.65 -17.01
N ARG A 568 -42.84 -52.83 -17.50
CA ARG A 568 -42.27 -52.97 -18.85
C ARG A 568 -43.27 -52.56 -19.93
N VAL A 569 -44.50 -53.05 -19.87
CA VAL A 569 -45.56 -52.71 -20.85
C VAL A 569 -45.93 -51.23 -20.73
N ARG A 570 -46.06 -50.71 -19.51
CA ARG A 570 -46.34 -49.30 -19.24
C ARG A 570 -45.28 -48.38 -19.85
N ARG A 571 -43.99 -48.70 -19.66
CA ARG A 571 -42.88 -47.93 -20.28
C ARG A 571 -42.92 -47.97 -21.79
N LEU A 572 -43.14 -49.14 -22.40
CA LEU A 572 -43.26 -49.26 -23.86
C LEU A 572 -44.41 -48.41 -24.40
N ARG A 573 -45.58 -48.49 -23.77
CA ARG A 573 -46.76 -47.68 -24.14
C ARG A 573 -46.52 -46.19 -23.93
N TYR A 574 -45.92 -45.81 -22.80
CA TYR A 574 -45.61 -44.42 -22.48
C TYR A 574 -44.61 -43.83 -23.48
N ASN A 575 -43.52 -44.54 -23.78
CA ASN A 575 -42.52 -44.08 -24.75
C ASN A 575 -43.10 -43.98 -26.16
N ALA A 576 -43.87 -44.98 -26.62
CA ALA A 576 -44.51 -44.91 -27.93
C ALA A 576 -45.51 -43.74 -28.02
N PHE A 577 -46.30 -43.52 -26.96
CA PHE A 577 -47.22 -42.40 -26.89
C PHE A 577 -46.49 -41.06 -26.86
N MET A 578 -45.51 -40.86 -25.96
CA MET A 578 -44.80 -39.59 -25.82
C MET A 578 -43.93 -39.27 -27.02
N ASN A 579 -43.31 -40.25 -27.68
CA ASN A 579 -42.57 -40.00 -28.92
C ASN A 579 -43.50 -39.46 -30.01
N CYS A 580 -44.69 -40.03 -30.17
CA CYS A 580 -45.69 -39.54 -31.12
C CYS A 580 -46.25 -38.17 -30.68
N PHE A 581 -46.66 -38.05 -29.42
CA PHE A 581 -47.25 -36.84 -28.87
C PHE A 581 -46.29 -35.66 -28.95
N ASN A 582 -45.03 -35.81 -28.53
CA ASN A 582 -44.03 -34.75 -28.60
C ASN A 582 -43.74 -34.39 -30.07
N SER A 583 -43.61 -35.38 -30.96
CA SER A 583 -43.45 -35.10 -32.39
C SER A 583 -44.65 -34.33 -32.97
N ILE A 584 -45.87 -34.60 -32.52
CA ILE A 584 -47.05 -33.84 -32.94
C ILE A 584 -47.04 -32.44 -32.32
N ALA A 585 -46.81 -32.33 -31.01
CA ALA A 585 -46.80 -31.07 -30.27
C ALA A 585 -45.71 -30.10 -30.76
N ASP A 586 -44.53 -30.60 -31.08
CA ASP A 586 -43.41 -29.79 -31.56
C ASP A 586 -43.63 -29.30 -33.00
N ASN A 587 -44.37 -30.08 -33.82
CA ASN A 587 -44.62 -29.73 -35.22
C ASN A 587 -45.96 -29.01 -35.45
N ILE A 588 -46.93 -29.14 -34.54
CA ILE A 588 -48.25 -28.51 -34.72
C ILE A 588 -48.17 -26.99 -34.65
N ASP A 589 -47.33 -26.42 -33.76
CA ASP A 589 -47.16 -24.97 -33.64
C ASP A 589 -46.48 -24.35 -34.88
N PRO A 590 -45.37 -24.90 -35.42
CA PRO A 590 -44.81 -24.47 -36.70
C PRO A 590 -45.77 -24.61 -37.87
N ILE A 591 -46.52 -25.73 -37.97
CA ILE A 591 -47.49 -25.93 -39.04
C ILE A 591 -48.62 -24.91 -38.93
N TYR A 592 -49.15 -24.68 -37.73
CA TYR A 592 -50.22 -23.70 -37.48
C TYR A 592 -49.76 -22.28 -37.81
N LYS A 593 -48.55 -21.88 -37.40
CA LYS A 593 -47.93 -20.58 -37.74
C LYS A 593 -47.66 -20.42 -39.25
N SER A 594 -47.29 -21.51 -39.93
CA SER A 594 -47.09 -21.49 -41.38
C SER A 594 -48.41 -21.33 -42.15
N LEU A 595 -49.49 -21.96 -41.67
CA LEU A 595 -50.83 -21.84 -42.27
C LEU A 595 -51.46 -20.47 -41.99
N SER A 596 -51.26 -19.91 -40.80
CA SER A 596 -51.84 -18.63 -40.41
C SER A 596 -51.08 -17.42 -40.98
N ARG A 597 -49.91 -17.62 -41.60
CA ARG A 597 -49.03 -16.56 -42.15
C ARG A 597 -48.80 -15.40 -41.18
N ASN A 598 -48.67 -15.71 -39.89
CA ASN A 598 -48.40 -14.71 -38.85
C ASN A 598 -47.24 -15.21 -37.97
N PRO A 599 -46.06 -14.54 -37.98
CA PRO A 599 -44.90 -14.97 -37.20
C PRO A 599 -44.97 -14.39 -35.78
N GLY A 600 -45.99 -14.80 -35.03
CA GLY A 600 -46.24 -14.41 -33.64
C GLY A 600 -47.47 -15.10 -33.09
#